data_AF-A0A521YP32-F1
#
_entry.id   AF-A0A521YP32-F1
#
_cell.length_a   1.000
_cell.length_b   1.000
_cell.length_c   1.000
_cell.angle_alpha   90.00
_cell.angle_beta   90.00
_cell.angle_gamma   90.00
#
_symmetry.space_group_name_H-M   'P 1'
#
loop_
_entity.id
_entity.type
_entity.pdbx_description
1 polymer ?
#
loop_
_entity_poly.entity_id
_entity_poly.type
_entity_poly.pdbx_seq_one_letter_code
_entity_poly.pdbx_strand_id
1 'polypeptide(L)' 'MTDLLGGQIQGTFADVGVVRSHLKSAKLPGLAVTSAERSAAVPDLPTVALSTPSGAR' A
#
# COMPACT_ATOMS: atom_id res chain seq x y z
N MET A 1 4.72 -4.95 -10.72
CA MET A 1 3.75 -3.95 -11.21
C MET A 1 2.90 -4.50 -12.36
N THR A 2 3.48 -5.06 -13.42
CA THR A 2 2.73 -5.63 -14.56
C THR A 2 1.67 -6.65 -14.15
N ASP A 3 2.02 -7.58 -13.26
CA ASP A 3 1.12 -8.63 -12.78
C ASP A 3 -0.10 -8.08 -12.00
N LEU A 4 0.15 -7.06 -11.16
CA LEU A 4 -0.88 -6.36 -10.39
C LEU A 4 -1.80 -5.51 -11.31
N LEU A 5 -1.21 -4.79 -12.26
CA LEU A 5 -1.96 -3.98 -13.23
C LEU A 5 -2.74 -4.85 -14.23
N GLY A 6 -2.22 -6.03 -14.56
CA GLY A 6 -2.86 -7.03 -15.41
C GLY A 6 -3.87 -7.93 -14.65
N GLY A 7 -4.07 -7.69 -13.36
CA GLY A 7 -5.05 -8.42 -12.54
C GLY A 7 -4.70 -9.88 -12.25
N GLN A 8 -3.46 -10.31 -12.49
CA GLN A 8 -3.00 -11.67 -12.19
C GLN A 8 -2.81 -11.88 -10.69
N ILE A 9 -2.45 -10.82 -9.98
CA ILE A 9 -2.39 -10.76 -8.51
C ILE A 9 -3.21 -9.58 -7.98
N GLN A 10 -3.70 -9.72 -6.75
CA GLN A 10 -4.59 -8.75 -6.10
C GLN A 10 -3.81 -7.72 -5.27
N GLY A 11 -2.55 -8.00 -4.93
CA GLY A 11 -1.73 -7.13 -4.11
C GLY A 11 -0.26 -7.54 -4.13
N THR A 12 0.61 -6.61 -3.78
CA THR A 12 2.04 -6.88 -3.62
C THR A 12 2.66 -5.90 -2.63
N PHE A 13 3.82 -6.25 -2.08
CA PHE A 13 4.66 -5.32 -1.33
C PHE A 13 5.67 -4.72 -2.30
N ALA A 14 5.77 -3.40 -2.30
CA ALA A 14 6.69 -2.68 -3.16
C ALA A 14 7.27 -1.47 -2.42
N ASP A 15 8.46 -1.06 -2.83
CA ASP A 15 9.09 0.14 -2.29
C ASP A 15 8.24 1.38 -2.63
N VAL A 16 8.16 2.30 -1.66
CA VAL A 16 7.35 3.53 -1.78
C VAL A 16 7.77 4.36 -2.99
N GLY A 17 9.07 4.41 -3.32
CA GLY A 17 9.58 5.12 -4.49
C GLY A 17 9.03 4.59 -5.82
N VAL A 18 8.81 3.28 -5.91
CA VAL A 18 8.29 2.61 -7.10
C VAL A 18 6.78 2.86 -7.26
N VAL A 19 6.03 2.86 -6.17
CA VAL A 19 4.56 2.97 -6.22
C VAL A 19 4.03 4.41 -6.16
N ARG A 20 4.86 5.41 -5.81
CA ARG A 20 4.40 6.79 -5.57
C ARG A 20 3.67 7.43 -6.74
N SER A 21 4.12 7.19 -7.97
CA SER A 21 3.48 7.70 -9.19
C SER A 21 2.13 7.02 -9.46
N HIS A 22 2.00 5.74 -9.13
CA HIS A 22 0.78 4.96 -9.27
C HIS A 22 -0.27 5.32 -8.20
N LEU A 23 0.19 5.63 -6.97
CA LEU A 23 -0.64 6.18 -5.90
C LEU A 23 -1.24 7.53 -6.30
N LYS A 24 -0.42 8.46 -6.81
CA LYS A 24 -0.88 9.80 -7.24
C LYS A 24 -1.87 9.76 -8.41
N SER A 25 -1.75 8.77 -9.29
CA SER A 25 -2.64 8.59 -10.44
C SER A 25 -3.90 7.79 -10.12
N ALA A 26 -4.09 7.37 -8.86
CA ALA A 26 -5.18 6.52 -8.38
C ALA A 26 -5.34 5.19 -9.15
N LYS A 27 -4.32 4.77 -9.92
CA LYS A 27 -4.35 3.51 -10.68
C LYS A 27 -4.12 2.30 -9.79
N LEU A 28 -3.41 2.48 -8.69
CA LEU A 28 -3.13 1.46 -7.70
C LEU A 28 -3.32 2.07 -6.30
N PRO A 29 -4.46 1.84 -5.64
CA PRO A 29 -4.69 2.34 -4.29
C PRO A 29 -3.73 1.65 -3.31
N GLY A 30 -3.04 2.44 -2.49
CA GLY A 30 -2.21 1.92 -1.41
C GLY A 30 -3.08 1.53 -0.22
N LEU A 31 -2.71 0.43 0.45
CA LEU A 31 -3.45 -0.08 1.61
C LEU A 31 -2.78 0.31 2.93
N ALA A 32 -1.48 0.08 3.05
CA ALA A 32 -0.71 0.39 4.26
C ALA A 32 0.81 0.43 3.95
N VAL A 33 1.58 1.05 4.84
CA VAL A 33 3.05 0.96 4.87
C VAL A 33 3.52 -0.09 5.87
N THR A 34 4.61 -0.78 5.56
CA THR A 34 5.21 -1.81 6.43
C THR A 34 6.19 -1.24 7.45
N SER A 35 6.49 0.07 7.41
CA SER A 35 7.30 0.74 8.41
C SER A 35 6.57 0.82 9.76
N ALA A 36 7.35 0.87 10.85
CA ALA A 36 6.80 0.99 12.21
C ALA A 36 5.99 2.29 12.40
N GLU A 37 6.42 3.36 11.74
CA GLU A 37 5.77 4.67 11.73
C GLU A 37 5.25 5.01 10.33
N ARG A 38 4.37 6.01 10.24
CA ARG A 38 3.89 6.50 8.94
C ARG A 38 5.05 7.11 8.15
N SER A 39 5.09 6.82 6.86
CA SER A 39 6.09 7.40 5.97
C SER A 39 5.67 8.80 5.55
N ALA A 40 6.58 9.78 5.68
CA ALA A 40 6.37 11.15 5.20
C ALA A 40 6.15 11.21 3.66
N ALA A 41 6.59 10.20 2.92
CA ALA A 41 6.38 10.11 1.48
C ALA A 41 4.95 9.73 1.08
N VAL A 42 4.20 9.09 1.99
CA VAL A 42 2.82 8.62 1.81
C VAL A 42 2.03 8.76 3.13
N PRO A 43 1.82 10.00 3.62
CA PRO A 43 1.29 10.27 4.96
C PRO A 43 -0.17 9.81 5.16
N ASP A 44 -0.89 9.64 4.05
CA ASP A 44 -2.29 9.21 4.03
C ASP A 44 -2.46 7.70 4.31
N LEU A 45 -1.39 6.91 4.16
CA LEU A 45 -1.44 5.46 4.40
C LEU A 45 -1.15 5.13 5.87
N PRO A 46 -1.97 4.26 6.50
CA PRO A 46 -1.68 3.76 7.84
C PRO A 46 -0.49 2.80 7.83
N THR A 47 0.06 2.51 9.01
CA THR A 47 1.00 1.40 9.15
C THR A 47 0.22 0.08 9.20
N VAL A 48 0.83 -1.03 8.76
CA VAL A 48 0.21 -2.36 8.85
C VAL A 48 -0.14 -2.70 10.31
N ALA A 49 0.68 -2.24 11.27
CA ALA A 49 0.43 -2.42 12.70
C ALA A 49 -0.86 -1.75 13.20
N LEU A 50 -1.27 -0.63 12.57
CA LEU A 50 -2.54 0.04 12.84
C LEU A 50 -3.70 -0.51 12.01
N SER A 51 -3.40 -1.29 10.97
CA SER A 51 -4.38 -1.77 9.98
C SER A 51 -4.97 -3.14 10.34
N THR A 52 -4.67 -3.68 11.52
CA THR A 52 -5.24 -4.96 11.96
C THR A 52 -6.76 -4.78 12.15
N PRO A 53 -7.62 -5.52 11.41
CA PRO A 53 -9.05 -5.44 11.64
C PRO A 53 -9.34 -5.96 13.04
N SER A 54 -10.05 -5.16 13.85
CA SER A 54 -10.46 -5.47 15.22
C SER A 54 -11.51 -6.61 15.31
N GLY A 55 -11.49 -7.58 14.41
CA GLY A 55 -12.56 -8.56 14.24
C GLY A 55 -12.08 -9.87 13.62
N ALA A 56 -11.20 -10.59 14.31
CA ALA A 56 -11.14 -12.04 14.21
C ALA A 56 -11.88 -12.60 15.42
N ARG A 57 -13.17 -12.90 15.25
CA ARG A 57 -13.97 -13.74 16.14
C ARG A 57 -14.47 -14.93 15.34
#